data_AF-A0AA37NI55-F1
#
_entry.id   AF-A0AA37NI55-F1
#
_cell.length_a   1.000
_cell.length_b   1.000
_cell.length_c   1.000
_cell.angle_alpha   90.00
_cell.angle_beta   90.00
_cell.angle_gamma   90.00
#
_symmetry.space_group_name_H-M   'P 1'
#
loop_
_entity.id
_entity.type
_entity.pdbx_description
1 polymer ?
#
loop_
_entity_poly.entity_id
_entity_poly.type
_entity_poly.pdbx_seq_one_letter_code
_entity_poly.pdbx_strand_id
1 'polypeptide(L)'
;MRGGGNTAHTPFVTTEKTSEMKYYFILTDGRDAWVQFVYLPTQDEASGYIRDLRSVGISVHGYNLWNKDTRPIAERTLERVLQRIKR
;
A
#
# COMPACT_ATOMS: atom_id res chain seq x y z
N MET A 1 16.04 -50.37 -18.00
CA MET A 1 14.98 -50.64 -17.01
C MET A 1 15.37 -49.99 -15.69
N ARG A 2 14.45 -49.21 -15.08
CA ARG A 2 14.40 -48.67 -13.69
C ARG A 2 15.66 -47.93 -13.18
N GLY A 3 15.62 -46.65 -12.83
CA GLY A 3 14.70 -45.97 -11.90
C GLY A 3 15.47 -45.65 -10.61
N GLY A 4 15.36 -44.52 -9.93
CA GLY A 4 14.59 -43.31 -10.11
C GLY A 4 15.25 -42.21 -9.27
N GLY A 5 15.14 -40.97 -9.74
CA GLY A 5 15.59 -39.79 -9.02
C GLY A 5 14.70 -39.52 -7.81
N ASN A 6 15.30 -38.89 -6.79
CA ASN A 6 14.56 -38.23 -5.73
C ASN A 6 15.32 -36.99 -5.28
N THR A 7 15.49 -36.04 -6.21
CA THR A 7 15.67 -34.64 -5.79
C THR A 7 14.28 -34.17 -5.41
N ALA A 8 14.03 -34.06 -4.11
CA ALA A 8 12.82 -33.45 -3.59
C ALA A 8 12.81 -31.98 -4.05
N HIS A 9 12.19 -31.74 -5.20
CA HIS A 9 11.67 -30.43 -5.54
C HIS A 9 10.54 -30.17 -4.55
N THR A 10 10.84 -29.43 -3.50
CA THR A 10 9.79 -28.73 -2.75
C THR A 10 8.98 -27.93 -3.78
N PRO A 11 7.68 -28.21 -3.95
CA PRO A 11 6.88 -27.38 -4.82
C PRO A 11 6.95 -25.97 -4.25
N PHE A 12 7.34 -25.02 -5.12
CA PHE A 12 7.05 -23.61 -4.94
C PHE A 12 5.67 -23.52 -4.29
N VAL A 13 5.58 -22.84 -3.15
CA VAL A 13 4.31 -22.38 -2.59
C VAL A 13 3.53 -21.84 -3.78
N THR A 14 2.42 -22.51 -4.08
CA THR A 14 1.42 -22.04 -5.02
C THR A 14 1.15 -20.60 -4.59
N THR A 15 1.58 -19.62 -5.37
CA THR A 15 1.10 -18.26 -5.20
C THR A 15 -0.38 -18.33 -5.53
N GLU A 16 -1.19 -18.63 -4.51
CA GLU A 16 -2.58 -18.21 -4.46
C GLU A 16 -2.55 -16.78 -4.94
N LYS A 17 -3.10 -16.57 -6.14
CA LYS A 17 -3.32 -15.29 -6.80
C LYS A 17 -3.26 -14.17 -5.76
N THR A 18 -2.07 -13.59 -5.56
CA THR A 18 -1.84 -12.63 -4.47
C THR A 18 -2.83 -11.54 -4.75
N SER A 19 -3.92 -11.51 -3.99
CA SER A 19 -5.04 -10.63 -4.27
C SER A 19 -4.51 -9.26 -3.93
N GLU A 20 -3.96 -8.60 -4.95
CA GLU A 20 -3.34 -7.30 -4.84
C GLU A 20 -4.29 -6.39 -4.08
N MET A 21 -3.89 -6.02 -2.87
CA MET A 21 -4.75 -5.29 -1.98
C MET A 21 -4.67 -3.81 -2.36
N LYS A 22 -5.82 -3.20 -2.67
CA LYS A 22 -5.87 -1.79 -3.03
C LYS A 22 -5.76 -0.93 -1.77
N TYR A 23 -4.64 -0.27 -1.55
CA TYR A 23 -4.45 0.73 -0.50
C TYR A 23 -4.76 2.13 -1.02
N TYR A 24 -5.24 3.00 -0.13
CA TYR A 24 -5.16 4.45 -0.31
C TYR A 24 -4.08 5.03 0.61
N PHE A 25 -3.46 6.12 0.17
CA PHE A 25 -2.55 6.94 0.96
C PHE A 25 -2.97 8.41 0.84
N ILE A 26 -3.03 9.12 1.95
CA ILE A 26 -3.23 10.57 2.00
C ILE A 26 -1.86 11.23 2.10
N LEU A 27 -1.47 11.92 1.05
CA LEU A 27 -0.13 12.43 0.83
C LEU A 27 -0.11 13.95 0.80
N THR A 28 1.02 14.55 1.15
CA THR A 28 1.31 15.97 0.89
C THR A 28 2.79 16.18 0.59
N ASP A 29 3.08 17.17 -0.25
CA ASP A 29 4.43 17.71 -0.49
C ASP A 29 4.69 19.01 0.29
N GLY A 30 3.77 19.39 1.19
CA GLY A 30 3.80 20.66 1.93
C GLY A 30 3.12 21.83 1.20
N ARG A 31 2.74 21.68 -0.08
CA ARG A 31 2.03 22.70 -0.87
C ARG A 31 0.62 22.28 -1.24
N ASP A 32 0.40 20.99 -1.45
CA ASP A 32 -0.92 20.41 -1.71
C ASP A 32 -1.04 19.04 -1.06
N ALA A 33 -2.27 18.50 -1.01
CA ALA A 33 -2.53 17.16 -0.53
C ALA A 33 -3.45 16.38 -1.48
N TRP A 34 -3.19 15.08 -1.62
CA TRP A 34 -3.95 14.22 -2.53
C TRP A 34 -4.09 12.79 -2.00
N VAL A 35 -4.99 12.02 -2.62
CA VAL A 35 -5.12 10.58 -2.39
C VAL A 35 -4.39 9.84 -3.50
N GLN A 36 -3.58 8.86 -3.15
CA GLN A 36 -2.98 7.92 -4.09
C GLN A 36 -3.45 6.50 -3.82
N PHE A 37 -3.80 5.77 -4.88
CA PHE A 37 -4.17 4.36 -4.80
C PHE A 37 -3.02 3.48 -5.29
N VAL A 38 -2.64 2.50 -4.49
CA VAL A 38 -1.55 1.57 -4.81
C VAL A 38 -2.00 0.15 -4.49
N TYR A 39 -1.71 -0.76 -5.41
CA TYR A 39 -1.96 -2.19 -5.22
C TYR A 39 -0.70 -2.81 -4.62
N LEU A 40 -0.83 -3.36 -3.42
CA LEU A 40 0.27 -3.98 -2.70
C LEU A 40 -0.16 -5.37 -2.24
N PRO A 41 0.67 -6.41 -2.41
CA PRO A 41 0.35 -7.77 -2.03
C PRO A 41 0.33 -7.95 -0.51
N THR A 42 1.06 -7.12 0.24
CA THR A 42 1.20 -7.24 1.70
C THR A 42 1.25 -5.88 2.41
N GLN A 43 0.97 -5.89 3.71
CA GLN A 43 1.11 -4.72 4.57
C GLN A 43 2.58 -4.31 4.79
N ASP A 44 3.51 -5.26 4.72
CA ASP A 44 4.96 -4.96 4.83
C ASP A 44 5.44 -4.12 3.64
N GLU A 45 4.94 -4.41 2.44
CA GLU A 45 5.21 -3.58 1.26
C GLU A 45 4.58 -2.18 1.38
N ALA A 46 3.41 -2.05 2.02
CA ALA A 46 2.83 -0.73 2.33
C ALA A 46 3.71 0.08 3.29
N SER A 47 4.33 -0.60 4.26
CA SER A 47 5.28 0.03 5.18
C SER A 47 6.57 0.47 4.47
N GLY A 48 7.08 -0.36 3.55
CA GLY A 48 8.20 -0.01 2.66
C GLY A 48 7.89 1.22 1.81
N TYR A 49 6.70 1.24 1.20
CA TYR A 49 6.25 2.36 0.37
C TYR A 49 6.16 3.68 1.14
N ILE A 50 5.69 3.67 2.38
CA ILE A 50 5.67 4.86 3.25
C ILE A 50 7.08 5.37 3.53
N ARG A 51 8.04 4.47 3.75
CA ARG A 51 9.44 4.84 3.97
C ARG A 51 10.02 5.54 2.73
N ASP A 52 9.73 5.00 1.55
CA ASP A 52 10.23 5.55 0.28
C ASP A 52 9.61 6.93 0.01
N LEU A 53 8.30 7.10 0.21
CA LEU A 53 7.62 8.40 0.12
C LEU A 53 8.25 9.45 1.04
N ARG A 54 8.50 9.09 2.31
CA ARG A 54 9.14 10.00 3.27
C ARG A 54 10.57 10.36 2.86
N SER A 55 11.30 9.44 2.23
CA SER A 55 12.68 9.69 1.78
C SER A 55 12.76 10.76 0.68
N VAL A 56 11.70 10.91 -0.11
CA VAL A 56 11.61 11.93 -1.19
C VAL A 56 10.84 13.19 -0.75
N GLY A 57 10.59 13.36 0.55
CA GLY A 57 9.94 14.54 1.10
C GLY A 57 8.40 14.52 1.07
N ILE A 58 7.78 13.38 0.75
CA ILE A 58 6.32 13.23 0.82
C ILE A 58 5.89 12.79 2.22
N SER A 59 5.01 13.57 2.83
CA SER A 59 4.41 13.23 4.12
C SER A 59 3.16 12.37 3.94
N VAL A 60 3.02 11.35 4.78
CA VAL A 60 1.86 10.43 4.77
C VAL A 60 0.99 10.71 6.00
N HIS A 61 -0.25 11.12 5.78
CA HIS A 61 -1.21 11.50 6.84
C HIS A 61 -2.20 10.40 7.20
N GLY A 62 -2.33 9.38 6.37
CA GLY A 62 -3.19 8.24 6.63
C GLY A 62 -3.11 7.26 5.47
N TYR A 63 -3.22 5.97 5.76
CA TYR A 63 -3.30 4.92 4.75
C TYR A 63 -4.09 3.74 5.29
N ASN A 64 -4.83 3.06 4.41
CA ASN A 64 -5.51 1.80 4.72
C ASN A 64 -5.95 1.12 3.41
N LEU A 65 -6.44 -0.11 3.51
CA LEU A 65 -7.17 -0.78 2.43
C LEU A 65 -8.37 0.07 2.01
N TRP A 66 -8.58 0.22 0.70
CA TRP A 66 -9.71 0.92 0.12
C TRP A 66 -10.95 0.03 0.10
N ASN A 67 -11.93 0.37 0.92
CA ASN A 67 -13.24 -0.25 0.96
C ASN A 67 -14.32 0.79 1.34
N LYS A 68 -15.58 0.37 1.43
CA LYS A 68 -16.71 1.27 1.72
C LYS A 68 -16.59 1.94 3.10
N ASP A 69 -15.98 1.26 4.07
CA ASP A 69 -15.88 1.73 5.45
C ASP A 69 -14.70 2.69 5.64
N THR A 70 -13.61 2.47 4.92
CA THR A 70 -12.39 3.27 5.03
C THR A 70 -12.39 4.49 4.11
N ARG A 71 -13.20 4.48 3.05
CA ARG A 71 -13.34 5.61 2.11
C ARG A 71 -13.71 6.93 2.81
N PRO A 72 -14.75 7.00 3.66
CA PRO A 72 -15.10 8.25 4.36
C PRO A 72 -13.98 8.76 5.28
N ILE A 73 -13.14 7.84 5.80
CA ILE A 73 -11.98 8.19 6.63
C ILE A 73 -10.89 8.86 5.77
N ALA A 74 -10.64 8.32 4.57
CA ALA A 74 -9.71 8.89 3.60
C ALA A 74 -10.12 10.31 3.20
N GLU A 75 -11.38 10.49 2.79
CA GLU A 75 -11.94 11.78 2.35
C GLU A 75 -11.84 12.83 3.47
N ARG A 76 -12.29 12.50 4.69
CA ARG A 76 -12.20 13.40 5.85
C ARG A 76 -10.76 13.75 6.21
N THR A 77 -9.83 12.80 6.07
CA THR A 77 -8.41 13.05 6.35
C THR A 77 -7.81 14.00 5.32
N LEU A 78 -8.12 13.79 4.03
CA LEU A 78 -7.69 14.70 2.96
C LEU A 78 -8.20 16.13 3.19
N GLU A 79 -9.49 16.31 3.48
CA GLU A 79 -10.08 17.62 3.74
C GLU A 79 -9.37 18.34 4.90
N ARG A 80 -9.08 17.62 5.99
CA ARG A 80 -8.36 18.18 7.15
C ARG A 80 -6.95 18.63 6.80
N VAL A 81 -6.23 17.89 5.95
CA VAL A 81 -4.88 18.25 5.52
C VAL A 81 -4.93 19.48 4.60
N LEU A 82 -5.84 19.49 3.62
CA LEU A 82 -6.04 20.64 2.74
C LEU A 82 -6.39 21.93 3.52
N GLN A 83 -7.24 21.84 4.54
CA GLN A 83 -7.56 22.99 5.40
C GLN A 83 -6.37 23.49 6.21
N ARG A 84 -5.42 22.61 6.56
CA ARG A 84 -4.19 22.98 7.26
C ARG A 84 -3.20 23.70 6.36
N ILE A 85 -3.09 23.28 5.10
CA ILE A 85 -2.17 23.89 4.12
C ILE A 85 -2.64 25.29 3.70
N LYS A 86 -3.96 25.51 3.65
CA LYS A 86 -4.55 26.82 3.29
C LYS A 86 -4.38 27.91 4.36
N ARG A 87 -3.96 27.55 5.58
CA ARG A 87 -3.75 28.50 6.68
C ARG A 87 -2.31 29.02 6.66
#